data_AF-U2CA91-F1
#
_entry.id   AF-U2CA91-F1
#
_cell.length_a   1.000
_cell.length_b   1.000
_cell.length_c   1.000
_cell.angle_alpha   90.00
_cell.angle_beta   90.00
_cell.angle_gamma   90.00
#
_symmetry.space_group_name_H-M   'P 1'
#
loop_
_entity.id
_entity.type
_entity.pdbx_description
1 polymer ?
#
loop_
_entity_poly.entity_id
_entity_poly.type
_entity_poly.pdbx_seq_one_letter_code
_entity_poly.pdbx_strand_id
1 'polypeptide(L)'
;MYTYIPTTERAKNIRQELKQLGYNNKKVSVRCDRGSINVILKFIPNTEQVKEVKKVAEKFEKIHYDEATGEILSGGNTFVFVEYPRNEEELKRQSRYIY
;
A
#
# COMPACT_ATOMS: atom_id res chain seq x y z
N MET A 1 12.26 -20.61 -13.90
CA MET A 1 13.10 -19.45 -13.58
C MET A 1 12.40 -18.61 -12.54
N TYR A 2 13.01 -18.35 -11.40
CA TYR A 2 12.47 -17.41 -10.42
C TYR A 2 12.88 -16.00 -10.84
N THR A 3 11.95 -15.20 -11.37
CA THR A 3 12.23 -13.80 -11.73
C THR A 3 12.18 -12.95 -10.47
N TYR A 4 13.34 -12.51 -10.01
CA TYR A 4 13.43 -11.51 -8.95
C TYR A 4 13.06 -10.15 -9.52
N ILE A 5 11.95 -9.57 -9.04
CA ILE A 5 11.56 -8.20 -9.39
C ILE A 5 12.05 -7.28 -8.28
N PRO A 6 13.01 -6.38 -8.54
CA PRO A 6 13.49 -5.46 -7.53
C PRO A 6 12.39 -4.50 -7.06
N THR A 7 12.50 -4.04 -5.81
CA THR A 7 11.51 -3.12 -5.19
C THR A 7 11.31 -1.84 -6.00
N THR A 8 12.34 -1.38 -6.71
CA THR A 8 12.28 -0.21 -7.60
C THR A 8 11.38 -0.44 -8.81
N GLU A 9 11.42 -1.63 -9.42
CA GLU A 9 10.53 -2.02 -10.52
C GLU A 9 9.10 -2.22 -10.03
N ARG A 10 8.91 -2.88 -8.89
CA ARG A 10 7.61 -2.99 -8.23
C ARG A 10 6.99 -1.62 -8.00
N ALA A 11 7.76 -0.67 -7.47
CA ALA A 11 7.30 0.71 -7.27
C ALA A 11 6.97 1.43 -8.59
N LYS A 12 7.69 1.16 -9.69
CA LYS A 12 7.34 1.69 -11.02
C LYS A 12 6.02 1.12 -11.52
N ASN A 13 5.80 -0.18 -11.36
CA ASN A 13 4.56 -0.86 -11.78
C ASN A 13 3.35 -0.35 -11.00
N ILE A 14 3.47 -0.19 -9.67
CA ILE A 14 2.42 0.43 -8.84
C ILE A 14 2.08 1.84 -9.35
N ARG A 15 3.08 2.67 -9.67
CA ARG A 15 2.83 4.01 -10.22
C ARG A 15 2.09 3.95 -11.56
N GLN A 16 2.37 2.96 -12.40
CA GLN A 16 1.69 2.79 -13.69
C GLN A 16 0.24 2.34 -13.52
N GLU A 17 -0.02 1.33 -12.68
CA GLU A 17 -1.39 0.86 -12.40
C GLU A 17 -2.24 1.98 -11.78
N LEU A 18 -1.71 2.69 -10.79
CA LEU A 18 -2.42 3.82 -10.17
C LEU A 18 -2.69 4.95 -11.16
N LYS A 19 -1.77 5.19 -12.11
CA LYS A 19 -1.98 6.19 -13.17
C LYS A 19 -3.10 5.78 -14.13
N GLN A 20 -3.25 4.49 -14.44
CA GLN A 20 -4.36 3.98 -15.27
C GLN A 20 -5.72 4.17 -14.58
N LEU A 21 -5.75 4.11 -13.25
CA LEU A 21 -6.95 4.41 -12.44
C LEU A 21 -7.21 5.92 -12.24
N GLY A 22 -6.39 6.80 -12.83
CA GLY A 22 -6.55 8.25 -12.74
C GLY A 22 -5.87 8.91 -11.56
N TYR A 23 -5.05 8.18 -10.78
CA TYR A 23 -4.22 8.76 -9.73
C TYR A 23 -2.89 9.24 -10.29
N ASN A 24 -2.73 10.57 -10.37
CA ASN A 24 -1.49 11.20 -10.81
C ASN A 24 -0.52 11.45 -9.64
N ASN A 25 0.70 11.92 -9.95
CA ASN A 25 1.74 12.26 -8.98
C ASN A 25 1.36 13.39 -7.98
N LYS A 26 0.35 14.20 -8.31
CA LYS A 26 -0.22 15.21 -7.41
C LYS A 26 -1.12 14.58 -6.36
N LYS A 27 -1.80 13.48 -6.70
CA LYS A 27 -2.70 12.73 -5.82
C LYS A 27 -2.00 11.63 -5.03
N VAL A 28 -1.02 10.94 -5.62
CA VAL A 28 -0.33 9.81 -4.98
C VAL A 28 1.19 9.94 -5.11
N SER A 29 1.90 9.67 -4.01
CA SER A 29 3.34 9.47 -3.98
C SER A 29 3.64 8.01 -3.66
N VAL A 30 4.37 7.34 -4.54
CA VAL A 30 4.89 6.00 -4.29
C VAL A 30 6.39 6.11 -4.05
N ARG A 31 6.87 5.63 -2.90
CA ARG A 31 8.28 5.61 -2.48
C ARG A 31 8.69 4.17 -2.19
N CYS A 32 9.97 3.85 -2.37
CA CYS A 32 10.51 2.54 -2.01
C CYS A 32 11.83 2.72 -1.26
N ASP A 33 12.06 1.92 -0.23
CA ASP A 33 13.29 1.91 0.54
C ASP A 33 13.58 0.51 1.09
N ARG A 34 14.82 0.01 0.92
CA ARG A 34 15.41 -1.21 1.53
C ARG A 34 14.51 -2.46 1.73
N GLY A 35 13.42 -2.62 0.98
CA GLY A 35 12.46 -3.74 1.14
C GLY A 35 11.02 -3.32 1.46
N SER A 36 10.72 -2.03 1.52
CA SER A 36 9.37 -1.50 1.76
C SER A 36 8.95 -0.58 0.63
N ILE A 37 7.64 -0.56 0.34
CA ILE A 37 7.01 0.36 -0.61
C ILE A 37 5.93 1.14 0.13
N ASN A 38 6.05 2.46 0.15
CA ASN A 38 5.07 3.35 0.76
C ASN A 38 4.26 4.07 -0.32
N VAL A 39 2.94 3.91 -0.28
CA VAL A 39 1.97 4.56 -1.16
C VAL A 39 1.22 5.60 -0.34
N ILE A 40 1.53 6.86 -0.56
CA ILE A 40 0.99 7.99 0.19
C ILE A 40 -0.02 8.72 -0.68
N LEU A 41 -1.29 8.69 -0.26
CA LEU A 41 -2.37 9.50 -0.81
C LEU A 41 -2.24 10.93 -0.26
N LYS A 42 -2.26 11.94 -1.14
CA LYS A 42 -2.09 13.37 -0.80
C LYS A 42 -3.42 14.13 -0.71
N PHE A 43 -4.53 13.43 -0.81
CA PHE A 43 -5.89 13.96 -0.75
C PHE A 43 -6.68 13.10 0.23
N ILE A 44 -7.84 13.59 0.69
CA ILE A 44 -8.76 12.82 1.53
C ILE A 44 -9.51 11.82 0.63
N PRO A 45 -9.20 10.51 0.70
CA PRO A 45 -9.87 9.53 -0.12
C PRO A 45 -11.21 9.13 0.49
N ASN A 46 -12.15 8.69 -0.34
CA ASN A 46 -13.32 7.94 0.14
C ASN A 46 -12.94 6.47 0.42
N THR A 47 -13.83 5.73 1.08
CA THR A 47 -13.57 4.32 1.45
C THR A 47 -13.28 3.42 0.25
N GLU A 48 -13.92 3.68 -0.89
CA GLU A 48 -13.74 2.90 -2.13
C GLU A 48 -12.37 3.14 -2.76
N GLN A 49 -11.92 4.40 -2.82
CA GLN A 49 -10.60 4.77 -3.32
C GLN A 49 -9.49 4.17 -2.45
N VAL A 50 -9.66 4.14 -1.12
CA VAL A 50 -8.70 3.46 -0.23
C VAL A 50 -8.63 1.98 -0.55
N LYS A 51 -9.78 1.30 -0.69
CA LYS A 51 -9.84 -0.13 -1.02
C LYS A 51 -9.20 -0.42 -2.37
N GLU A 52 -9.44 0.42 -3.36
CA GLU A 52 -8.89 0.29 -4.71
C GLU A 52 -7.36 0.43 -4.72
N VAL A 53 -6.84 1.51 -4.12
CA VAL A 53 -5.40 1.77 -4.01
C VAL A 53 -4.71 0.65 -3.22
N LYS A 54 -5.32 0.19 -2.12
CA LYS A 54 -4.83 -0.92 -1.32
C LYS A 54 -4.76 -2.22 -2.12
N LYS A 55 -5.83 -2.56 -2.86
CA LYS A 55 -5.87 -3.74 -3.73
C LYS A 55 -4.81 -3.72 -4.81
N VAL A 56 -4.48 -2.56 -5.38
CA VAL A 56 -3.38 -2.43 -6.35
C VAL A 56 -2.03 -2.63 -5.67
N ALA A 57 -1.82 -1.99 -4.52
CA ALA A 57 -0.54 -1.99 -3.82
C ALA A 57 -0.18 -3.39 -3.27
N GLU A 58 -1.14 -4.10 -2.66
CA GLU A 58 -0.95 -5.42 -2.05
C GLU A 58 -0.55 -6.51 -3.06
N LYS A 59 -0.88 -6.38 -4.36
CA LYS A 59 -0.40 -7.32 -5.39
C LYS A 59 1.13 -7.43 -5.45
N PHE A 60 1.81 -6.36 -5.04
CA PHE A 60 3.27 -6.28 -5.08
C PHE A 60 3.89 -6.56 -3.71
N GLU A 61 3.08 -6.87 -2.70
CA GLU A 61 3.55 -7.33 -1.41
C GLU A 61 4.08 -8.76 -1.54
N LYS A 62 5.13 -9.07 -0.77
CA LYS A 62 5.66 -10.42 -0.69
C LYS A 62 6.20 -10.64 0.71
N ILE A 63 5.44 -11.31 1.54
CA ILE A 63 5.84 -11.65 2.90
C ILE A 63 5.92 -13.17 3.00
N HIS A 64 7.04 -13.65 3.53
CA HIS A 64 7.27 -15.06 3.79
C HIS A 64 6.95 -15.34 5.26
N TYR A 65 6.11 -16.34 5.49
CA TYR A 65 5.72 -16.80 6.83
C TYR A 65 6.20 -18.24 7.02
N ASP A 66 6.58 -18.57 8.25
CA ASP A 66 6.77 -19.96 8.66
C ASP A 66 5.40 -20.64 8.77
N GLU A 67 5.24 -21.79 8.12
CA GLU A 67 3.99 -22.55 8.11
C GLU A 67 3.67 -23.18 9.47
N ALA A 68 4.69 -23.44 10.31
CA ALA A 68 4.50 -24.09 11.61
C ALA A 68 4.15 -23.09 12.72
N THR A 69 4.80 -21.93 12.75
CA THR A 69 4.67 -20.93 13.83
C THR A 69 3.86 -19.70 13.43
N GLY A 70 3.74 -19.41 12.14
CA GLY A 70 3.16 -18.17 11.64
C GLY A 70 4.09 -16.96 11.74
N GLU A 71 5.34 -17.13 12.16
CA GLU A 71 6.32 -16.04 12.26
C GLU A 71 6.76 -15.54 10.88
N ILE A 72 7.04 -14.23 10.76
CA ILE A 72 7.59 -13.66 9.53
C ILE A 72 9.03 -14.12 9.38
N LEU A 73 9.33 -14.82 8.28
CA LEU A 73 10.68 -15.27 7.96
C LEU A 73 11.57 -14.07 7.66
N SER A 74 12.82 -14.13 8.12
CA SER A 74 13.78 -13.04 7.95
C SER A 74 14.39 -13.04 6.54
N GLY A 75 14.41 -11.86 5.92
CA GLY A 75 15.07 -11.61 4.64
C GLY A 75 14.17 -11.78 3.40
N GLY A 76 14.38 -10.92 2.40
CA GLY A 76 13.69 -10.99 1.11
C GLY A 76 12.21 -10.56 1.10
N ASN A 77 11.65 -10.17 2.25
CA ASN A 77 10.29 -9.63 2.32
C ASN A 77 10.20 -8.28 1.61
N THR A 78 9.06 -8.05 0.99
CA THR A 78 8.65 -6.74 0.49
C THR A 78 7.35 -6.34 1.17
N PHE A 79 7.42 -5.33 2.03
CA PHE A 79 6.24 -4.79 2.72
C PHE A 79 5.62 -3.66 1.91
N VAL A 80 4.29 -3.55 1.92
CA VAL A 80 3.58 -2.47 1.24
C VAL A 80 2.70 -1.72 2.23
N PHE A 81 2.93 -0.42 2.35
CA PHE A 81 2.19 0.45 3.25
C PHE A 81 1.38 1.46 2.45
N VAL A 82 0.08 1.58 2.76
CA VAL A 82 -0.80 2.60 2.18
C VAL A 82 -1.17 3.61 3.25
N GLU A 83 -0.73 4.84 3.06
CA GLU A 83 -0.95 5.96 3.95
C GLU A 83 -1.89 6.98 3.30
N TYR A 84 -2.77 7.58 4.09
CA TYR A 84 -3.66 8.64 3.64
C TYR A 84 -3.88 9.64 4.78
N PRO A 85 -4.14 10.92 4.45
CA PRO A 85 -4.40 11.94 5.45
C PRO A 85 -5.60 11.52 6.30
N ARG A 86 -5.43 11.66 7.60
CA ARG A 86 -6.45 11.33 8.58
C ARG A 86 -7.58 12.35 8.48
N ASN A 87 -8.81 11.90 8.21
CA ASN A 87 -9.98 12.78 8.23
C ASN A 87 -10.59 12.78 9.63
N GLU A 88 -10.50 13.91 10.35
CA GLU A 88 -11.06 14.05 11.70
C GLU A 88 -12.58 13.86 11.74
N GLU A 89 -13.29 14.22 10.66
CA GLU A 89 -14.74 14.06 10.58
C GLU A 89 -15.18 12.58 10.49
N GLU A 90 -14.42 11.76 9.76
CA GLU A 90 -14.66 10.32 9.70
C GLU A 90 -14.35 9.65 11.04
N LEU A 91 -13.32 10.11 11.76
CA LEU A 91 -13.00 9.62 13.09
C LEU A 91 -14.13 9.93 14.07
N LYS A 92 -14.65 11.16 14.04
CA LYS A 92 -15.83 11.60 14.84
C LYS A 92 -17.11 10.86 14.43
N ARG A 93 -17.20 10.37 13.19
CA ARG A 93 -18.33 9.57 12.72
C ARG A 93 -18.20 8.13 13.21
N GLN A 94 -17.02 7.52 13.13
CA GLN A 94 -16.75 6.17 13.64
C GLN A 94 -16.82 6.10 15.17
N SER A 95 -16.35 7.11 15.89
CA SER A 95 -16.45 7.17 17.35
C SER A 95 -17.87 7.41 17.87
N ARG A 96 -18.73 8.06 17.07
CA ARG A 96 -20.14 8.28 17.40
C ARG A 96 -21.01 7.03 17.37
N TYR A 97 -20.54 5.94 16.74
CA TYR A 97 -21.24 4.65 16.74
C TYR A 97 -20.79 3.71 17.88
N ILE A 98 -19.91 4.18 18.78
CA ILE A 98 -19.35 3.36 19.88
C ILE A 98 -20.00 3.69 21.25
N TYR A 99 -21.01 4.56 21.30
CA TYR A 99 -21.78 4.84 22.54
C TYR A 99 -23.28 4.79 22.31
#